data_AF-A0A024UY12-F1
#
_entry.id   AF-A0A024UY12-F1
#
_cell.length_a   1.000
_cell.length_b   1.000
_cell.length_c   1.000
_cell.angle_alpha   90.00
_cell.angle_beta   90.00
_cell.angle_gamma   90.00
#
_symmetry.space_group_name_H-M   'P 1'
#
loop_
_entity.id
_entity.type
_entity.pdbx_description
1 polymer ?
#
loop_
_entity_poly.entity_id
_entity_poly.type
_entity_poly.pdbx_seq_one_letter_code
_entity_poly.pdbx_strand_id
1 'polypeptide(L)'
;MDENKYFKENFIYVDVEKEKEEKKKVYVEYIKRCFNYLLRQDDNFILFTLKKNVSLLSYFFSYLLKSDRNYDHPFELLGDDKKYNAELNLCILNFYLKLVDIYLNKNMCDVLFLKNVFIKIHIMMDIIMMCYTVDKKNKRIKTYIYNIYNKTQFNCFYIFKYIKHLYEELKNMKKKLEHYITYKNKITQYIVQLNELLFTIYCFCKFFKKYHYFDIKENKLSNELIIVKLMIYTDDKNNIDDDRNNHTSQDMLLKGDTSFLYIFIQTYVEMVDNDKCFKE
;
A
#
# COMPACT_ATOMS: atom_id res chain seq x y z
N MET A 1 35.10 2.29 51.34
CA MET A 1 35.26 3.72 50.98
C MET A 1 36.01 3.74 49.67
N ASP A 2 35.21 3.77 48.60
CA ASP A 2 35.32 4.58 47.38
C ASP A 2 36.63 4.48 46.58
N GLU A 3 36.60 3.79 45.43
CA GLU A 3 36.16 4.31 44.12
C GLU A 3 37.22 5.19 43.47
N ASN A 4 37.93 4.61 42.49
CA ASN A 4 38.11 5.18 41.16
C ASN A 4 39.20 4.41 40.39
N LYS A 5 38.83 3.23 39.88
CA LYS A 5 39.44 2.71 38.66
C LYS A 5 38.96 3.58 37.51
N TYR A 6 39.61 4.73 37.31
CA TYR A 6 39.47 5.47 36.06
C TYR A 6 40.01 4.59 34.94
N PHE A 7 39.09 3.95 34.21
CA PHE A 7 39.36 3.54 32.84
C PHE A 7 39.92 4.76 32.12
N LYS A 8 41.16 4.65 31.64
CA LYS A 8 41.67 5.55 30.61
C LYS A 8 40.67 5.51 29.47
N GLU A 9 39.91 6.59 29.29
CA GLU A 9 39.19 6.84 28.05
C GLU A 9 40.22 6.88 26.93
N ASN A 10 40.37 5.75 26.24
CA ASN A 10 40.85 5.80 24.88
C ASN A 10 39.78 6.58 24.11
N PHE A 11 40.05 7.84 23.80
CA PHE A 11 39.35 8.58 22.76
C PHE A 11 39.60 7.87 21.43
N ILE A 12 38.85 6.80 21.21
CA ILE A 12 38.63 6.24 19.90
C ILE A 12 37.71 7.27 19.24
N TYR A 13 38.21 7.96 18.22
CA TYR A 13 37.36 8.59 17.21
C TYR A 13 36.48 7.49 16.63
N VAL A 14 35.33 7.24 17.25
CA VAL A 14 34.29 6.41 16.68
C VAL A 14 33.68 7.27 15.58
N ASP A 15 33.86 6.85 14.33
CA ASP A 15 33.09 7.38 13.21
C ASP A 15 31.61 7.37 13.59
N VAL A 16 31.02 8.56 13.74
CA VAL A 16 29.62 8.75 14.12
C VAL A 16 28.68 8.04 13.13
N GLU A 17 29.13 7.85 11.88
CA GLU A 17 28.43 7.05 10.86
C GLU A 17 28.43 5.55 11.19
N LYS A 18 29.59 4.98 11.58
CA LYS A 18 29.68 3.57 11.98
C LYS A 18 28.82 3.28 13.23
N GLU A 19 28.75 4.20 14.18
CA GLU A 19 27.90 4.05 15.37
C GLU A 19 26.40 4.07 15.01
N LYS A 20 25.99 4.91 14.03
CA LYS A 20 24.60 4.94 13.54
C LYS A 20 24.24 3.67 12.76
N GLU A 21 25.15 3.16 11.93
CA GLU A 21 24.96 1.92 11.19
C GLU A 21 24.88 0.70 12.10
N GLU A 22 25.74 0.60 13.11
CA GLU A 22 25.69 -0.48 14.10
C GLU A 22 24.38 -0.46 14.90
N LYS A 23 23.94 0.73 15.34
CA LYS A 23 22.63 0.88 15.99
C LYS A 23 21.47 0.45 15.09
N LYS A 24 21.51 0.81 13.80
CA LYS A 24 20.50 0.41 12.81
C LYS A 24 20.47 -1.11 12.60
N LYS A 25 21.65 -1.74 12.49
CA LYS A 25 21.78 -3.20 12.37
C LYS A 25 21.20 -3.93 13.59
N VAL A 26 21.56 -3.50 14.80
CA VAL A 26 21.06 -4.08 16.06
C VAL A 26 19.54 -3.93 16.14
N TYR A 27 19.01 -2.77 15.76
CA TYR A 27 17.58 -2.53 15.69
C TYR A 27 16.87 -3.46 14.71
N VAL A 28 17.36 -3.59 13.47
CA VAL A 28 16.79 -4.48 12.45
C VAL A 28 16.78 -5.93 12.94
N GLU A 29 17.88 -6.38 13.55
CA GLU A 29 18.01 -7.73 14.08
C GLU A 29 17.06 -7.99 15.26
N TYR A 30 16.87 -7.01 16.15
CA TYR A 30 15.87 -7.08 17.21
C TYR A 30 14.46 -7.24 16.63
N ILE A 31 14.07 -6.39 15.67
CA ILE A 31 12.75 -6.46 15.03
C ILE A 31 12.56 -7.83 14.35
N LYS A 32 13.55 -8.30 13.59
CA LYS A 32 13.52 -9.63 12.96
C LYS A 32 13.28 -10.73 13.97
N ARG A 33 13.97 -10.72 15.12
CA ARG A 33 13.77 -11.71 16.19
C ARG A 33 12.36 -11.66 16.74
N CYS A 34 11.80 -10.47 16.98
CA CYS A 34 10.41 -10.33 17.44
C CYS A 34 9.40 -10.91 16.46
N PHE A 35 9.50 -10.56 15.17
CA PHE A 35 8.58 -11.09 14.15
C PHE A 35 8.77 -12.58 13.91
N ASN A 36 10.02 -13.07 13.87
CA ASN A 36 10.31 -14.50 13.72
C ASN A 36 9.81 -15.31 14.91
N TYR A 37 9.94 -14.79 16.13
CA TYR A 37 9.36 -15.42 17.32
C TYR A 37 7.85 -15.54 17.18
N LEU A 38 7.16 -14.45 16.81
CA LEU A 38 5.71 -14.42 16.66
C LEU A 38 5.22 -15.35 15.56
N LEU A 39 5.93 -15.41 14.43
CA LEU A 39 5.60 -16.29 13.29
C LEU A 39 5.73 -17.79 13.61
N ARG A 40 6.49 -18.16 14.65
CA ARG A 40 6.64 -19.54 15.12
C ARG A 40 5.57 -19.97 16.13
N GLN A 41 4.76 -19.02 16.61
CA GLN A 41 3.71 -19.32 17.57
C GLN A 41 2.46 -19.86 16.87
N ASP A 42 1.59 -20.50 17.63
CA ASP A 42 0.29 -20.94 17.12
C ASP A 42 -0.64 -19.74 16.84
N ASP A 43 -1.65 -19.99 16.02
CA ASP A 43 -2.56 -18.95 15.56
C ASP A 43 -3.36 -18.29 16.70
N ASN A 44 -3.68 -19.02 17.79
CA ASN A 44 -4.40 -18.44 18.92
C ASN A 44 -3.50 -17.48 19.70
N PHE A 45 -2.23 -17.85 19.90
CA PHE A 45 -1.25 -16.96 20.53
C PHE A 45 -1.05 -15.68 19.71
N ILE A 46 -0.93 -15.78 18.38
CA ILE A 46 -0.79 -14.62 17.51
C ILE A 46 -2.01 -13.69 17.63
N LEU A 47 -3.22 -14.25 17.58
CA LEU A 47 -4.47 -13.48 17.73
C LEU A 47 -4.58 -12.81 19.10
N PHE A 48 -4.24 -13.51 20.17
CA PHE A 48 -4.25 -12.95 21.53
C PHE A 48 -3.24 -11.80 21.66
N THR A 49 -2.03 -12.00 21.16
CA THR A 49 -0.96 -10.99 21.17
C THR A 49 -1.38 -9.74 20.41
N LEU A 50 -1.96 -9.89 19.22
CA LEU A 50 -2.46 -8.78 18.41
C LEU A 50 -3.52 -7.93 19.12
N LYS A 51 -4.39 -8.55 19.93
CA LYS A 51 -5.44 -7.85 20.68
C LYS A 51 -4.91 -7.09 21.91
N LYS A 52 -3.72 -7.46 22.43
CA LYS A 52 -3.19 -6.94 23.70
C LYS A 52 -1.93 -6.09 23.52
N ASN A 53 -1.14 -6.33 22.49
CA ASN A 53 0.15 -5.68 22.29
C ASN A 53 0.00 -4.45 21.38
N VAL A 54 -0.22 -3.29 22.01
CA VAL A 54 -0.36 -2.00 21.31
C VAL A 54 0.92 -1.60 20.58
N SER A 55 2.10 -1.94 21.14
CA SER A 55 3.38 -1.61 20.52
C SER A 55 3.59 -2.33 19.19
N LEU A 56 3.17 -3.60 19.08
CA LEU A 56 3.20 -4.34 17.82
C LEU A 56 2.29 -3.71 16.76
N LEU A 57 1.06 -3.34 17.14
CA LEU A 57 0.12 -2.67 16.23
C LEU A 57 0.68 -1.32 15.77
N SER A 58 1.15 -0.52 16.72
CA SER A 58 1.74 0.80 16.46
C SER A 58 2.96 0.68 15.56
N TYR A 59 3.84 -0.29 15.81
CA TYR A 59 5.00 -0.55 14.96
C TYR A 59 4.58 -0.91 13.53
N PHE A 60 3.68 -1.89 13.38
CA PHE A 60 3.21 -2.34 12.07
C PHE A 60 2.62 -1.19 11.24
N PHE A 61 1.66 -0.45 11.80
CA PHE A 61 1.01 0.65 11.09
C PHE A 61 1.92 1.85 10.88
N SER A 62 2.78 2.19 11.83
CA SER A 62 3.77 3.26 11.65
C SER A 62 4.76 2.92 10.55
N TYR A 63 5.17 1.66 10.47
CA TYR A 63 6.07 1.20 9.42
C TYR A 63 5.41 1.28 8.04
N LEU A 64 4.15 0.87 7.89
CA LEU A 64 3.41 1.02 6.63
C LEU A 64 3.30 2.48 6.17
N LEU A 65 3.12 3.41 7.12
CA LEU A 65 2.96 4.84 6.82
C LEU A 65 4.27 5.58 6.54
N LYS A 66 5.38 5.16 7.16
CA LYS A 66 6.64 5.92 7.17
C LYS A 66 7.80 5.27 6.42
N SER A 67 7.66 4.01 6.03
CA SER A 67 8.73 3.30 5.32
C SER A 67 8.91 3.85 3.91
N ASP A 68 10.17 3.97 3.50
CA ASP A 68 10.53 4.33 2.13
C ASP A 68 9.97 3.32 1.14
N ARG A 69 9.30 3.84 0.11
CA ARG A 69 8.73 3.09 -1.00
C ARG A 69 9.67 3.18 -2.20
N ASN A 70 9.49 2.25 -3.14
CA ASN A 70 10.34 2.18 -4.32
C ASN A 70 10.22 3.41 -5.24
N TYR A 71 9.16 4.22 -5.11
CA TYR A 71 8.94 5.45 -5.85
C TYR A 71 9.46 6.70 -5.14
N ASP A 72 9.83 6.62 -3.86
CA ASP A 72 10.33 7.77 -3.09
C ASP A 72 11.78 8.12 -3.47
N HIS A 73 12.55 7.11 -3.88
CA HIS A 73 13.96 7.25 -4.25
C HIS A 73 14.17 6.74 -5.69
N PRO A 74 13.98 7.58 -6.72
CA PRO A 74 14.21 7.20 -8.11
C PRO A 74 15.68 6.88 -8.42
N PHE A 75 16.60 7.32 -7.56
CA PHE A 75 18.04 7.03 -7.61
C PHE A 75 18.41 6.07 -6.48
N GLU A 76 19.30 5.11 -6.78
CA GLU A 76 19.59 4.01 -5.87
C GLU A 76 20.09 4.48 -4.50
N LEU A 77 19.35 4.13 -3.45
CA LEU A 77 19.85 4.14 -2.07
C LEU A 77 21.16 3.35 -2.01
N LEU A 78 22.19 3.98 -1.42
CA LEU A 78 23.49 3.36 -1.12
C LEU A 78 23.27 2.06 -0.32
N GLY A 79 24.11 1.05 -0.60
CA GLY A 79 23.76 -0.38 -0.52
C GLY A 79 23.21 -0.91 0.80
N ASP A 80 23.71 -0.48 1.95
CA ASP A 80 23.33 -1.09 3.25
C ASP A 80 21.93 -0.67 3.74
N ASP A 81 21.50 0.55 3.44
CA ASP A 81 20.15 1.02 3.79
C ASP A 81 19.08 0.28 2.99
N LYS A 82 19.34 0.04 1.72
CA LYS A 82 18.48 -0.78 0.84
C LYS A 82 18.36 -2.21 1.36
N LYS A 83 19.45 -2.77 1.90
CA LYS A 83 19.47 -4.12 2.50
C LYS A 83 18.64 -4.18 3.77
N TYR A 84 18.84 -3.26 4.71
CA TYR A 84 18.09 -3.22 5.97
C TYR A 84 16.59 -3.01 5.74
N ASN A 85 16.23 -2.09 4.84
CA ASN A 85 14.83 -1.86 4.47
C ASN A 85 14.21 -3.11 3.83
N ALA A 86 14.95 -3.83 2.97
CA ALA A 86 14.47 -5.09 2.40
C ALA A 86 14.22 -6.18 3.47
N GLU A 87 15.10 -6.29 4.47
CA GLU A 87 14.93 -7.23 5.59
C GLU A 87 13.69 -6.91 6.43
N LEU A 88 13.47 -5.62 6.75
CA LEU A 88 12.29 -5.19 7.50
C LEU A 88 11.00 -5.34 6.67
N ASN A 89 11.02 -4.99 5.38
CA ASN A 89 9.90 -5.21 4.45
C ASN A 89 9.52 -6.68 4.38
N LEU A 90 10.51 -7.58 4.39
CA LEU A 90 10.27 -9.02 4.41
C LEU A 90 9.60 -9.48 5.72
N CYS A 91 10.00 -8.92 6.86
CA CYS A 91 9.36 -9.20 8.16
C CYS A 91 7.89 -8.79 8.15
N ILE A 92 7.60 -7.56 7.70
CA ILE A 92 6.23 -7.05 7.61
C ILE A 92 5.39 -7.88 6.62
N LEU A 93 5.96 -8.24 5.48
CA LEU A 93 5.28 -9.09 4.50
C LEU A 93 4.95 -10.46 5.10
N ASN A 94 5.93 -11.17 5.66
CA ASN A 94 5.71 -12.51 6.22
C ASN A 94 4.65 -12.48 7.33
N PHE A 95 4.70 -11.45 8.18
CA PHE A 95 3.70 -11.24 9.21
C PHE A 95 2.32 -11.01 8.62
N TYR A 96 2.16 -10.07 7.69
CA TYR A 96 0.88 -9.78 7.08
C TYR A 96 0.28 -11.01 6.37
N LEU A 97 1.10 -11.75 5.61
CA LEU A 97 0.66 -12.98 4.94
C LEU A 97 0.19 -14.04 5.95
N LYS A 98 0.88 -14.20 7.09
CA LYS A 98 0.43 -15.08 8.17
C LYS A 98 -0.93 -14.63 8.72
N LEU A 99 -1.18 -13.33 8.86
CA LEU A 99 -2.49 -12.84 9.31
C LEU A 99 -3.59 -13.11 8.29
N VAL A 100 -3.30 -12.98 6.99
CA VAL A 100 -4.24 -13.35 5.93
C VAL A 100 -4.54 -14.85 6.00
N ASP A 101 -3.53 -15.71 6.17
CA ASP A 101 -3.75 -17.15 6.32
C ASP A 101 -4.64 -17.49 7.51
N ILE A 102 -4.40 -16.88 8.67
CA ILE A 102 -5.23 -17.06 9.87
C ILE A 102 -6.67 -16.64 9.56
N TYR A 103 -6.86 -15.46 8.95
CA TYR A 103 -8.17 -14.95 8.56
C TYR A 103 -8.92 -15.90 7.62
N LEU A 104 -8.22 -16.47 6.63
CA LEU A 104 -8.85 -17.33 5.63
C LEU A 104 -9.19 -18.73 6.16
N ASN A 105 -8.52 -19.21 7.21
CA ASN A 105 -8.61 -20.62 7.61
C ASN A 105 -9.26 -20.84 8.99
N LYS A 106 -9.46 -19.81 9.81
CA LYS A 106 -10.13 -19.93 11.12
C LYS A 106 -11.58 -19.45 11.10
N ASN A 107 -12.31 -19.78 12.16
CA ASN A 107 -13.70 -19.36 12.34
C ASN A 107 -13.84 -17.84 12.34
N MET A 108 -14.86 -17.33 11.66
CA MET A 108 -15.09 -15.90 11.47
C MET A 108 -15.19 -15.10 12.78
N CYS A 109 -15.79 -15.69 13.83
CA CYS A 109 -15.91 -15.05 15.14
C CYS A 109 -14.54 -14.77 15.77
N ASP A 110 -13.57 -15.68 15.60
CA ASP A 110 -12.24 -15.56 16.20
C ASP A 110 -11.38 -14.50 15.49
N VAL A 111 -11.62 -14.34 14.18
CA VAL A 111 -10.84 -13.48 13.28
C VAL A 111 -11.52 -12.16 12.93
N LEU A 112 -12.65 -11.82 13.58
CA LEU A 112 -13.36 -10.57 13.35
C LEU A 112 -12.45 -9.35 13.58
N PHE A 113 -11.56 -9.43 14.57
CA PHE A 113 -10.53 -8.41 14.80
C PHE A 113 -9.59 -8.26 13.59
N LEU A 114 -9.11 -9.36 13.00
CA LEU A 114 -8.27 -9.29 11.81
C LEU A 114 -9.01 -8.66 10.64
N LYS A 115 -10.26 -9.06 10.40
CA LYS A 115 -11.11 -8.46 9.36
C LYS A 115 -11.22 -6.94 9.52
N ASN A 116 -11.48 -6.48 10.75
CA ASN A 116 -11.74 -5.08 11.05
C ASN A 116 -10.48 -4.21 11.16
N VAL A 117 -9.30 -4.81 11.32
CA VAL A 117 -8.05 -4.07 11.55
C VAL A 117 -7.05 -4.27 10.42
N PHE A 118 -6.82 -5.51 9.96
CA PHE A 118 -5.74 -5.85 9.02
C PHE A 118 -6.20 -6.17 7.61
N ILE A 119 -7.36 -6.82 7.45
CA ILE A 119 -7.85 -7.28 6.14
C ILE A 119 -8.66 -6.18 5.47
N LYS A 120 -7.98 -5.07 5.15
CA LYS A 120 -8.53 -3.93 4.42
C LYS A 120 -7.73 -3.69 3.14
N ILE A 121 -8.42 -3.19 2.12
CA ILE A 121 -7.81 -2.95 0.81
C ILE A 121 -6.66 -1.94 0.87
N HIS A 122 -6.75 -0.86 1.66
CA HIS A 122 -5.66 0.10 1.81
C HIS A 122 -4.41 -0.55 2.43
N ILE A 123 -4.58 -1.42 3.44
CA ILE A 123 -3.45 -2.15 4.04
C ILE A 123 -2.84 -3.13 3.04
N MET A 124 -3.67 -3.85 2.27
CA MET A 124 -3.18 -4.73 1.21
C MET A 124 -2.39 -3.93 0.15
N MET A 125 -2.90 -2.76 -0.24
CA MET A 125 -2.24 -1.87 -1.19
C MET A 125 -0.92 -1.33 -0.65
N ASP A 126 -0.87 -0.96 0.63
CA ASP A 126 0.38 -0.60 1.30
C ASP A 126 1.39 -1.73 1.26
N ILE A 127 0.99 -2.95 1.62
CA ILE A 127 1.86 -4.12 1.54
C ILE A 127 2.33 -4.37 0.10
N ILE A 128 1.44 -4.29 -0.89
CA ILE A 128 1.78 -4.45 -2.32
C ILE A 128 2.85 -3.44 -2.72
N MET A 129 2.63 -2.16 -2.44
CA MET A 129 3.50 -1.08 -2.91
C MET A 129 4.88 -1.11 -2.24
N MET A 130 4.92 -1.37 -0.92
CA MET A 130 6.15 -1.46 -0.13
C MET A 130 6.97 -2.68 -0.52
N CYS A 131 6.32 -3.85 -0.63
CA CYS A 131 6.99 -5.12 -0.87
C CYS A 131 7.07 -5.50 -2.36
N TYR A 132 6.71 -4.59 -3.26
CA TYR A 132 6.65 -4.85 -4.71
C TYR A 132 7.97 -5.41 -5.27
N THR A 133 9.10 -4.84 -4.86
CA THR A 133 10.44 -5.25 -5.29
C THR A 133 10.89 -6.54 -4.60
N VAL A 134 10.66 -6.65 -3.29
CA VAL A 134 11.04 -7.82 -2.48
C VAL A 134 10.31 -9.09 -2.91
N ASP A 135 9.02 -8.99 -3.27
CA ASP A 135 8.20 -10.15 -3.67
C ASP A 135 8.10 -10.34 -5.19
N LYS A 136 8.83 -9.54 -5.99
CA LYS A 136 8.74 -9.54 -7.47
C LYS A 136 8.93 -10.92 -8.09
N LYS A 137 9.89 -11.71 -7.55
CA LYS A 137 10.21 -13.07 -8.03
C LYS A 137 9.31 -14.14 -7.40
N ASN A 138 9.03 -14.02 -6.09
CA ASN A 138 8.33 -15.05 -5.33
C ASN A 138 6.81 -15.05 -5.55
N LYS A 139 6.24 -13.92 -5.96
CA LYS A 139 4.81 -13.76 -6.31
C LYS A 139 3.85 -14.21 -5.19
N ARG A 140 4.29 -14.23 -3.92
CA ARG A 140 3.46 -14.65 -2.78
C ARG A 140 2.25 -13.75 -2.63
N ILE A 141 2.42 -12.43 -2.76
CA ILE A 141 1.32 -11.46 -2.68
C ILE A 141 0.22 -11.81 -3.70
N LYS A 142 0.59 -12.21 -4.93
CA LYS A 142 -0.39 -12.63 -5.94
C LYS A 142 -1.14 -13.89 -5.53
N THR A 143 -0.44 -14.88 -4.97
CA THR A 143 -1.05 -16.11 -4.46
C THR A 143 -2.06 -15.80 -3.36
N TYR A 144 -1.72 -14.94 -2.40
CA TYR A 144 -2.64 -14.57 -1.33
C TYR A 144 -3.84 -13.77 -1.83
N ILE A 145 -3.65 -12.83 -2.77
CA ILE A 145 -4.76 -12.11 -3.40
C ILE A 145 -5.71 -13.08 -4.11
N TYR A 146 -5.17 -14.08 -4.81
CA TYR A 146 -5.97 -15.15 -5.42
C TYR A 146 -6.72 -15.97 -4.36
N ASN A 147 -6.08 -16.35 -3.26
CA ASN A 147 -6.72 -17.11 -2.19
C ASN A 147 -7.85 -16.31 -1.51
N ILE A 148 -7.64 -15.02 -1.26
CA ILE A 148 -8.68 -14.12 -0.74
C ILE A 148 -9.85 -14.05 -1.73
N TYR A 149 -9.57 -13.83 -3.01
CA TYR A 149 -10.62 -13.78 -4.03
C TYR A 149 -11.43 -15.08 -4.08
N ASN A 150 -10.78 -16.24 -4.10
CA ASN A 150 -11.47 -17.52 -4.16
C ASN A 150 -12.37 -17.77 -2.96
N LYS A 151 -11.95 -17.38 -1.75
CA LYS A 151 -12.74 -17.61 -0.53
C LYS A 151 -13.79 -16.55 -0.28
N THR A 152 -13.55 -15.30 -0.64
CA THR A 152 -14.39 -14.18 -0.22
C THR A 152 -14.91 -13.33 -1.37
N GLN A 153 -14.49 -13.57 -2.61
CA GLN A 153 -14.78 -12.73 -3.78
C GLN A 153 -14.45 -11.24 -3.53
N PHE A 154 -13.44 -10.97 -2.69
CA PHE A 154 -13.11 -9.64 -2.16
C PHE A 154 -14.23 -8.88 -1.41
N ASN A 155 -15.28 -9.56 -0.95
CA ASN A 155 -16.29 -8.96 -0.09
C ASN A 155 -15.68 -8.28 1.17
N CYS A 156 -14.57 -8.82 1.70
CA CYS A 156 -13.83 -8.21 2.80
C CYS A 156 -13.21 -6.84 2.49
N PHE A 157 -12.96 -6.52 1.22
CA PHE A 157 -12.19 -5.35 0.80
C PHE A 157 -13.02 -4.14 0.42
N TYR A 158 -14.33 -4.25 0.25
CA TYR A 158 -15.20 -3.14 -0.18
C TYR A 158 -14.63 -2.39 -1.39
N ILE A 159 -14.29 -3.13 -2.46
CA ILE A 159 -13.55 -2.62 -3.63
C ILE A 159 -14.17 -1.34 -4.22
N PHE A 160 -15.50 -1.23 -4.25
CA PHE A 160 -16.19 -0.02 -4.71
C PHE A 160 -15.77 1.25 -3.94
N LYS A 161 -15.68 1.17 -2.62
CA LYS A 161 -15.25 2.30 -1.78
C LYS A 161 -13.82 2.72 -2.11
N TYR A 162 -12.97 1.75 -2.46
CA TYR A 162 -11.60 2.03 -2.85
C TYR A 162 -11.49 2.63 -4.25
N ILE A 163 -12.29 2.16 -5.22
CA ILE A 163 -12.41 2.78 -6.55
C ILE A 163 -12.82 4.25 -6.41
N LYS A 164 -13.85 4.53 -5.60
CA LYS A 164 -14.28 5.89 -5.31
C LYS A 164 -13.14 6.73 -4.71
N HIS A 165 -12.41 6.18 -3.73
CA HIS A 165 -11.27 6.87 -3.14
C HIS A 165 -10.17 7.19 -4.17
N LEU A 166 -9.78 6.24 -5.03
CA LEU A 166 -8.81 6.48 -6.10
C LEU A 166 -9.26 7.59 -7.06
N TYR A 167 -10.54 7.61 -7.40
CA TYR A 167 -11.11 8.65 -8.26
C TYR A 167 -11.05 10.05 -7.61
N GLU A 168 -11.38 10.16 -6.32
CA GLU A 168 -11.27 11.43 -5.58
C GLU A 168 -9.82 11.91 -5.48
N GLU A 169 -8.88 11.01 -5.18
CA GLU A 169 -7.45 11.35 -5.15
C GLU A 169 -6.97 11.87 -6.51
N LEU A 170 -7.39 11.22 -7.60
CA LEU A 170 -7.07 11.63 -8.96
C LEU A 170 -7.65 13.02 -9.30
N LYS A 171 -8.90 13.29 -8.94
CA LYS A 171 -9.51 14.63 -9.10
C LYS A 171 -8.79 15.70 -8.31
N ASN A 172 -8.41 15.40 -7.08
CA ASN A 172 -7.66 16.32 -6.23
C ASN A 172 -6.28 16.60 -6.81
N MET A 173 -5.62 15.59 -7.37
CA MET A 173 -4.33 15.76 -8.04
C MET A 173 -4.45 16.60 -9.32
N LYS A 174 -5.49 16.41 -10.13
CA LYS A 174 -5.76 17.27 -11.30
C LYS A 174 -5.89 18.73 -10.89
N LYS A 175 -6.71 19.04 -9.88
CA LYS A 175 -6.88 20.42 -9.36
C LYS A 175 -5.57 21.03 -8.86
N LYS A 176 -4.75 20.24 -8.15
CA LYS A 176 -3.42 20.68 -7.68
C LYS A 176 -2.49 20.98 -8.86
N LEU A 177 -2.51 20.16 -9.91
CA LEU A 177 -1.72 20.33 -11.11
C LEU A 177 -2.14 21.59 -11.89
N GLU A 178 -3.44 21.80 -12.10
CA GLU A 178 -4.00 23.01 -12.73
C GLU A 178 -3.60 24.28 -11.98
N HIS A 179 -3.71 24.24 -10.64
CA HIS A 179 -3.25 25.34 -9.78
C HIS A 179 -1.75 25.57 -9.96
N TYR A 180 -0.95 24.52 -9.94
CA TYR A 180 0.49 24.64 -10.17
C TYR A 180 0.81 25.31 -11.53
N ILE A 181 0.22 24.82 -12.63
CA ILE A 181 0.42 25.35 -13.98
C ILE A 181 0.07 26.85 -14.03
N THR A 182 -1.01 27.23 -13.36
CA THR A 182 -1.49 28.62 -13.31
C THR A 182 -0.54 29.54 -12.53
N TYR A 183 -0.02 29.08 -11.38
CA TYR A 183 0.69 29.93 -10.42
C TYR A 183 2.22 29.71 -10.36
N LYS A 184 2.79 28.75 -11.11
CA LYS A 184 4.23 28.44 -11.18
C LYS A 184 4.92 28.24 -9.82
N ASN A 185 4.23 27.63 -8.86
CA ASN A 185 4.74 27.38 -7.50
C ASN A 185 5.76 26.22 -7.42
N LYS A 186 6.51 26.07 -6.31
CA LYS A 186 7.47 24.96 -6.16
C LYS A 186 6.81 23.59 -6.31
N ILE A 187 7.36 22.80 -7.23
CA ILE A 187 6.81 21.55 -7.79
C ILE A 187 7.03 20.31 -6.92
N THR A 188 8.08 20.34 -6.10
CA THR A 188 8.68 19.12 -5.54
C THR A 188 7.70 18.29 -4.71
N GLN A 189 6.82 18.93 -3.93
CA GLN A 189 5.80 18.23 -3.13
C GLN A 189 4.68 17.62 -3.99
N TYR A 190 4.32 18.25 -5.11
CA TYR A 190 3.27 17.75 -6.00
C TYR A 190 3.75 16.53 -6.80
N ILE A 191 5.02 16.50 -7.24
CA ILE A 191 5.60 15.35 -7.94
C ILE A 191 5.58 14.10 -7.06
N VAL A 192 5.96 14.22 -5.78
CA VAL A 192 5.99 13.06 -4.87
C VAL A 192 4.58 12.47 -4.70
N GLN A 193 3.58 13.32 -4.42
CA GLN A 193 2.18 12.88 -4.30
C GLN A 193 1.64 12.27 -5.59
N LEU A 194 2.05 12.82 -6.75
CA LEU A 194 1.64 12.30 -8.05
C LEU A 194 2.28 10.93 -8.33
N ASN A 195 3.57 10.77 -8.07
CA ASN A 195 4.27 9.50 -8.22
C ASN A 195 3.66 8.42 -7.32
N GLU A 196 3.34 8.75 -6.07
CA GLU A 196 2.63 7.87 -5.15
C GLU A 196 1.27 7.44 -5.72
N LEU A 197 0.46 8.39 -6.20
CA LEU A 197 -0.85 8.08 -6.80
C LEU A 197 -0.72 7.20 -8.05
N LEU A 198 0.20 7.54 -8.97
CA LEU A 198 0.45 6.77 -10.19
C LEU A 198 0.91 5.35 -9.86
N PHE A 199 1.82 5.20 -8.90
CA PHE A 199 2.28 3.89 -8.47
C PHE A 199 1.17 3.09 -7.77
N THR A 200 0.32 3.76 -6.98
CA THR A 200 -0.87 3.15 -6.37
C THR A 200 -1.83 2.60 -7.42
N ILE A 201 -2.18 3.42 -8.42
CA ILE A 201 -3.06 3.02 -9.54
C ILE A 201 -2.42 1.88 -10.33
N TYR A 202 -1.12 1.98 -10.64
CA TYR A 202 -0.37 0.92 -11.32
C TYR A 202 -0.43 -0.40 -10.54
N CYS A 203 -0.15 -0.39 -9.24
CA CYS A 203 -0.20 -1.56 -8.39
C CYS A 203 -1.61 -2.14 -8.32
N PHE A 204 -2.63 -1.30 -8.17
CA PHE A 204 -4.02 -1.75 -8.12
C PHE A 204 -4.40 -2.44 -9.44
N CYS A 205 -4.18 -1.80 -10.57
CA CYS A 205 -4.42 -2.39 -11.89
C CYS A 205 -3.61 -3.69 -12.07
N LYS A 206 -2.33 -3.69 -11.75
CA LYS A 206 -1.46 -4.87 -11.95
C LYS A 206 -1.92 -6.09 -11.18
N PHE A 207 -2.32 -5.91 -9.92
CA PHE A 207 -2.69 -7.01 -9.04
C PHE A 207 -4.16 -7.39 -9.17
N PHE A 208 -5.06 -6.46 -9.48
CA PHE A 208 -6.49 -6.72 -9.50
C PHE A 208 -7.11 -6.97 -10.90
N LYS A 209 -6.32 -6.88 -11.99
CA LYS A 209 -6.83 -6.95 -13.38
C LYS A 209 -7.62 -8.17 -13.81
N LYS A 210 -7.47 -9.30 -13.14
CA LYS A 210 -8.09 -10.57 -13.57
C LYS A 210 -9.35 -10.93 -12.77
N TYR A 211 -9.73 -10.09 -11.81
CA TYR A 211 -10.79 -10.43 -10.87
C TYR A 211 -12.08 -9.72 -11.24
N HIS A 212 -13.18 -10.43 -11.08
CA HIS A 212 -14.51 -9.91 -11.29
C HIS A 212 -14.94 -9.08 -10.09
N TYR A 213 -15.79 -8.09 -10.35
CA TYR A 213 -16.33 -7.21 -9.33
C TYR A 213 -17.44 -7.93 -8.55
N PHE A 214 -17.37 -7.89 -7.22
CA PHE A 214 -18.44 -8.37 -6.34
C PHE A 214 -19.29 -7.19 -5.88
N ASP A 215 -20.57 -7.21 -6.21
CA ASP A 215 -21.53 -6.24 -5.76
C ASP A 215 -22.04 -6.61 -4.36
N ILE A 216 -21.72 -5.78 -3.38
CA ILE A 216 -22.11 -6.00 -1.98
C ILE A 216 -23.60 -5.69 -1.76
N LYS A 217 -24.18 -4.75 -2.52
CA LYS A 217 -25.60 -4.41 -2.40
C LYS A 217 -26.47 -5.54 -2.95
N GLU A 218 -26.11 -6.07 -4.12
CA GLU A 218 -26.81 -7.19 -4.75
C GLU A 218 -26.37 -8.56 -4.22
N ASN A 219 -25.30 -8.59 -3.41
CA ASN A 219 -24.65 -9.79 -2.90
C ASN A 219 -24.33 -10.81 -4.03
N LYS A 220 -23.81 -10.31 -5.16
CA LYS A 220 -23.60 -11.08 -6.38
C LYS A 220 -22.27 -10.73 -7.05
N LEU A 221 -21.63 -11.75 -7.65
CA LEU A 221 -20.48 -11.57 -8.52
C LEU A 221 -20.94 -11.09 -9.90
N SER A 222 -20.44 -9.92 -10.34
CA SER A 222 -20.67 -9.37 -11.67
C SER A 222 -19.80 -10.08 -12.72
N ASN A 223 -20.22 -10.05 -13.98
CA ASN A 223 -19.39 -10.46 -15.11
C ASN A 223 -18.34 -9.42 -15.50
N GLU A 224 -18.41 -8.21 -14.91
CA GLU A 224 -17.45 -7.15 -15.18
C GLU A 224 -16.20 -7.27 -14.30
N LEU A 225 -15.03 -6.97 -14.88
CA LEU A 225 -13.78 -6.91 -14.14
C LEU A 225 -13.71 -5.67 -13.27
N ILE A 226 -13.01 -5.78 -12.13
CA ILE A 226 -12.74 -4.66 -11.23
C ILE A 226 -12.10 -3.47 -11.96
N ILE A 227 -11.21 -3.74 -12.92
CA ILE A 227 -10.56 -2.67 -13.70
C ILE A 227 -11.54 -1.95 -14.62
N VAL A 228 -12.49 -2.66 -15.22
CA VAL A 228 -13.49 -2.02 -16.07
C VAL A 228 -14.33 -1.08 -15.21
N LYS A 229 -14.79 -1.54 -14.03
CA LYS A 229 -15.47 -0.70 -13.05
C LYS A 229 -14.66 0.52 -12.62
N LEU A 230 -13.34 0.39 -12.45
CA LEU A 230 -12.47 1.53 -12.16
C LEU A 230 -12.45 2.51 -13.34
N MET A 231 -12.17 2.05 -14.56
CA MET A 231 -11.98 2.90 -15.73
C MET A 231 -13.22 3.73 -16.07
N ILE A 232 -14.41 3.15 -15.93
CA ILE A 232 -15.68 3.81 -16.26
C ILE A 232 -16.29 4.57 -15.07
N TYR A 233 -15.65 4.59 -13.90
CA TYR A 233 -16.21 5.23 -12.72
C TYR A 233 -16.39 6.74 -12.95
N THR A 234 -17.58 7.28 -12.60
CA THR A 234 -17.93 8.70 -12.63
C THR A 234 -18.50 9.14 -11.27
N ASP A 235 -18.46 10.45 -11.00
CA ASP A 235 -18.99 11.06 -9.75
C ASP A 235 -20.50 11.29 -9.76
N ASP A 236 -21.22 10.79 -10.77
CA ASP A 236 -22.64 11.05 -10.90
C ASP A 236 -23.39 10.41 -9.74
N LYS A 237 -23.86 11.26 -8.83
CA LYS A 237 -24.69 10.90 -7.68
C LYS A 237 -25.95 10.12 -8.07
N ASN A 238 -26.34 10.16 -9.35
CA ASN A 238 -27.49 9.47 -9.91
C ASN A 238 -27.18 8.09 -10.53
N ASN A 239 -25.91 7.71 -10.72
CA ASN A 239 -25.57 6.43 -11.37
C ASN A 239 -25.32 5.28 -10.38
N ILE A 240 -25.39 5.53 -9.08
CA ILE A 240 -25.26 4.47 -8.07
C ILE A 240 -26.56 3.66 -7.92
N ASP A 241 -27.70 4.20 -8.36
CA ASP A 241 -29.01 3.59 -8.13
C ASP A 241 -29.86 3.33 -9.40
N ASP A 242 -29.45 3.74 -10.61
CA ASP A 242 -30.32 3.56 -11.81
C ASP A 242 -29.66 3.12 -13.12
N ASP A 243 -28.36 2.77 -13.16
CA ASP A 243 -27.79 2.11 -14.35
C ASP A 243 -28.13 0.61 -14.36
N ARG A 244 -29.42 0.35 -14.45
CA ARG A 244 -30.02 -0.90 -14.86
C ARG A 244 -29.53 -1.23 -16.27
N ASN A 245 -28.59 -2.16 -16.38
CA ASN A 245 -28.49 -3.19 -17.43
C ASN A 245 -28.56 -2.80 -18.94
N ASN A 246 -28.61 -1.53 -19.33
CA ASN A 246 -28.91 -1.14 -20.71
C ASN A 246 -27.82 -0.31 -21.41
N HIS A 247 -26.78 0.12 -20.70
CA HIS A 247 -25.64 0.80 -21.32
C HIS A 247 -24.42 -0.10 -21.28
N THR A 248 -23.84 -0.38 -22.45
CA THR A 248 -22.61 -1.15 -22.53
C THR A 248 -21.49 -0.34 -21.89
N SER A 249 -20.54 -0.99 -21.22
CA SER A 249 -19.33 -0.32 -20.68
C SER A 249 -18.56 0.47 -21.75
N GLN A 250 -18.78 0.16 -23.04
CA GLN A 250 -18.32 0.94 -24.19
C GLN A 250 -18.99 2.31 -24.31
N ASP A 251 -20.29 2.45 -24.03
CA ASP A 251 -21.03 3.72 -24.11
C ASP A 251 -20.55 4.74 -23.07
N MET A 252 -20.16 4.27 -21.87
CA MET A 252 -19.59 5.14 -20.82
C MET A 252 -18.15 5.57 -21.11
N LEU A 253 -17.34 4.69 -21.72
CA LEU A 253 -15.98 5.03 -22.17
C LEU A 253 -15.97 6.12 -23.26
N LEU A 254 -17.03 6.18 -24.08
CA LEU A 254 -17.14 7.10 -25.21
C LEU A 254 -17.76 8.46 -24.87
N LYS A 255 -18.48 8.59 -23.75
CA LYS A 255 -19.23 9.82 -23.40
C LYS A 255 -18.70 10.59 -22.18
N GLY A 256 -17.88 9.99 -21.32
CA GLY A 256 -17.54 10.59 -20.02
C GLY A 256 -16.25 11.41 -20.04
N ASP A 257 -16.36 12.72 -20.28
CA ASP A 257 -15.38 13.75 -19.90
C ASP A 257 -15.16 13.85 -18.37
N THR A 258 -15.82 13.00 -17.60
CA THR A 258 -15.72 12.90 -16.13
C THR A 258 -15.31 11.50 -15.64
N SER A 259 -15.08 10.54 -16.55
CA SER A 259 -14.68 9.17 -16.17
C SER A 259 -13.29 9.11 -15.57
N PHE A 260 -13.02 8.11 -14.72
CA PHE A 260 -11.68 7.89 -14.15
C PHE A 260 -10.61 7.83 -15.24
N LEU A 261 -10.85 7.08 -16.32
CA LEU A 261 -9.91 6.95 -17.42
C LEU A 261 -9.64 8.29 -18.10
N TYR A 262 -10.70 9.08 -18.36
CA TYR A 262 -10.56 10.40 -18.95
C TYR A 262 -9.73 11.34 -18.08
N ILE A 263 -10.07 11.45 -16.79
CA ILE A 263 -9.32 12.29 -15.85
C ILE A 263 -7.88 11.82 -15.75
N PHE A 264 -7.64 10.51 -15.72
CA PHE A 264 -6.30 9.95 -15.63
C PHE A 264 -5.44 10.32 -16.85
N ILE A 265 -5.98 10.16 -18.06
CA ILE A 265 -5.28 10.52 -19.29
C ILE A 265 -5.02 12.02 -19.34
N GLN A 266 -6.01 12.85 -19.00
CA GLN A 266 -5.86 14.30 -18.96
C GLN A 266 -4.77 14.73 -17.99
N THR A 267 -4.80 14.25 -16.75
CA THR A 267 -3.77 14.55 -15.75
C THR A 267 -2.39 14.09 -16.19
N TYR A 268 -2.28 12.92 -16.84
CA TYR A 268 -1.01 12.43 -17.35
C TYR A 268 -0.47 13.27 -18.51
N VAL A 269 -1.30 13.64 -19.48
CA VAL A 269 -0.89 14.50 -20.61
C VAL A 269 -0.50 15.88 -20.13
N GLU A 270 -1.31 16.51 -19.27
CA GLU A 270 -0.99 17.80 -18.65
C GLU A 270 0.36 17.77 -17.92
N MET A 271 0.68 16.66 -17.25
CA MET A 271 1.98 16.49 -16.60
C MET A 271 3.12 16.48 -17.63
N VAL A 272 3.03 15.62 -18.66
CA VAL A 272 4.10 15.47 -19.67
C VAL A 272 4.29 16.73 -20.50
N ASP A 273 3.22 17.44 -20.87
CA ASP A 273 3.33 18.68 -21.65
C ASP A 273 4.00 19.81 -20.85
N ASN A 274 3.92 19.75 -19.52
CA ASN A 274 4.58 20.66 -18.61
C ASN A 274 5.97 20.14 -18.15
N ASP A 275 6.52 19.06 -18.73
CA ASP A 275 7.85 18.47 -18.42
C ASP A 275 9.07 19.39 -18.66
N LYS A 276 8.87 20.66 -19.03
CA LYS A 276 9.89 21.69 -18.75
C LYS A 276 10.22 21.79 -17.24
N CYS A 277 9.41 21.18 -16.38
CA CYS A 277 9.57 21.08 -14.93
C CYS A 277 10.59 20.05 -14.42
N PHE A 278 11.05 19.09 -15.24
CA PHE A 278 12.03 18.07 -14.84
C PHE A 278 13.47 18.38 -15.31
N LYS A 279 13.70 19.56 -15.88
CA LYS A 279 14.98 19.97 -16.49
C LYS A 279 15.76 21.04 -15.72
N GLU A 280 15.38 21.35 -14.49
CA GLU A 280 16.18 22.15 -13.55
C GLU A 280 16.58 21.32 -12.33
#